data_AF-A0A493TWY9-F1
#
_entry.id   AF-A0A493TWY9-F1
#
_cell.length_a   1.000
_cell.length_b   1.000
_cell.length_c   1.000
_cell.angle_alpha   90.00
_cell.angle_beta   90.00
_cell.angle_gamma   90.00
#
_symmetry.space_group_name_H-M   'P 1'
#
loop_
_entity.id
_entity.type
_entity.pdbx_description
1 polymer ?
#
loop_
_entity_poly.entity_id
_entity_poly.type
_entity_poly.pdbx_seq_one_letter_code
_entity_poly.pdbx_strand_id
1 'polypeptide(L)'
;MLETNTTYVYLDGGYVKIYLLPDKSPRSKRKTAVKKSTVDPEFDETLKYKIEYSQLASRQLQISVWHAGALKYRVFLGEVVIPLATWNFEDNSMEAFNWYHHFTCCGTYLQ
;
A
#
# COMPACT_ATOMS: atom_id res chain seq x y z
N MET A 1 -20.84 27.15 10.40
CA MET A 1 -19.98 26.96 9.22
C MET A 1 -18.91 25.96 9.64
N LEU A 2 -18.93 24.75 9.10
CA LEU A 2 -17.97 23.70 9.46
C LEU A 2 -16.67 24.00 8.72
N GLU A 3 -15.66 24.45 9.45
CA GLU A 3 -14.29 24.57 8.96
C GLU A 3 -13.78 23.16 8.70
N THR A 4 -13.83 22.74 7.43
CA THR A 4 -13.07 21.59 6.97
C THR A 4 -11.61 21.99 7.02
N ASN A 5 -10.96 21.77 8.17
CA ASN A 5 -9.50 21.72 8.29
C ASN A 5 -9.00 20.50 7.50
N THR A 6 -9.16 20.55 6.19
CA THR A 6 -8.34 19.82 5.24
C THR A 6 -6.98 20.51 5.31
N THR A 7 -6.24 20.23 6.38
CA THR A 7 -4.80 20.36 6.33
C THR A 7 -4.41 19.44 5.21
N TYR A 8 -4.19 20.00 4.01
CA TYR A 8 -3.21 19.48 3.09
C TYR A 8 -1.89 19.52 3.87
N VAL A 9 -1.70 18.54 4.76
CA VAL A 9 -0.42 18.32 5.41
C VAL A 9 0.46 18.10 4.21
N TYR A 10 1.40 19.01 3.95
CA TYR A 10 2.45 18.80 2.97
C TYR A 10 2.95 17.37 3.20
N LEU A 11 2.58 16.43 2.31
CA LEU A 11 2.75 14.98 2.54
C LEU A 11 4.23 14.65 2.28
N ASP A 12 5.12 15.20 3.09
CA ASP A 12 6.53 14.85 3.05
C ASP A 12 6.69 13.47 3.68
N GLY A 13 7.14 12.47 2.91
CA GLY A 13 7.46 11.14 3.45
C GLY A 13 6.37 10.08 3.31
N GLY A 14 5.63 10.08 2.20
CA GLY A 14 4.76 8.98 1.81
C GLY A 14 5.55 7.71 1.46
N TYR A 15 5.07 6.55 1.90
CA TYR A 15 5.63 5.26 1.51
C TYR A 15 4.59 4.15 1.53
N VAL A 16 4.83 3.11 0.74
CA VAL A 16 3.94 1.96 0.60
C VAL A 16 4.54 0.77 1.35
N LYS A 17 3.70 0.00 2.04
CA LYS A 17 4.04 -1.31 2.59
C LYS A 17 3.17 -2.38 1.93
N ILE A 18 3.78 -3.50 1.59
CA ILE A 18 3.13 -4.65 0.99
C ILE A 18 3.34 -5.88 1.87
N TYR A 19 2.28 -6.67 2.02
CA TYR A 19 2.29 -7.98 2.65
C TYR A 19 1.62 -9.01 1.75
N LEU A 20 2.15 -10.23 1.78
CA LEU A 20 1.52 -11.38 1.14
C LEU A 20 0.79 -12.20 2.22
N LEU A 21 -0.51 -11.98 2.34
CA LEU A 21 -1.34 -12.62 3.36
C LEU A 21 -1.46 -14.13 3.12
N PRO A 22 -1.60 -14.94 4.19
CA PRO A 22 -1.71 -14.54 5.61
C PRO A 22 -0.39 -14.16 6.31
N ASP A 23 0.76 -14.19 5.64
CA ASP A 23 2.06 -13.94 6.27
C ASP A 23 2.33 -12.44 6.48
N LYS A 24 2.07 -11.97 7.71
CA LYS A 24 2.38 -10.62 8.18
C LYS A 24 3.75 -10.50 8.87
N SER A 25 4.62 -11.51 8.74
CA SER A 25 5.95 -11.49 9.35
C SER A 25 6.82 -10.34 8.78
N PRO A 26 7.80 -9.85 9.56
CA PRO A 26 8.76 -8.87 9.07
C PRO A 26 9.54 -9.33 7.82
N ARG A 27 9.66 -10.65 7.61
CA ARG A 27 10.34 -11.26 6.45
C ARG A 27 9.50 -11.20 5.18
N SER A 28 8.18 -11.33 5.29
CA SER A 28 7.23 -11.17 4.17
C SER A 28 7.00 -9.70 3.82
N LYS A 29 7.16 -8.79 4.77
CA LYS A 29 7.02 -7.36 4.52
C LYS A 29 7.95 -6.88 3.40
N ARG A 30 7.37 -6.13 2.46
CA ARG A 30 8.09 -5.29 1.49
C ARG A 30 7.66 -3.85 1.69
N LYS A 31 8.55 -2.89 1.43
CA LYS A 31 8.23 -1.47 1.49
C LYS A 31 8.99 -0.73 0.42
N THR A 32 8.42 0.36 -0.08
CA THR A 32 9.13 1.26 -0.98
C THR A 32 10.09 2.17 -0.20
N ALA A 33 10.96 2.88 -0.92
CA ALA A 33 11.65 4.02 -0.35
C ALA A 33 10.64 5.10 0.07
N VAL A 34 11.01 5.87 1.09
CA VAL A 34 10.20 7.02 1.51
C VAL A 34 10.45 8.15 0.53
N LYS A 35 9.42 8.58 -0.19
CA LYS A 35 9.51 9.71 -1.12
C LYS A 35 9.11 10.98 -0.38
N LYS A 36 10.01 11.95 -0.41
CA LYS A 36 9.85 13.24 0.26
C LYS A 36 9.27 14.27 -0.69
N SER A 37 8.49 15.20 -0.16
CA SER A 37 8.00 16.41 -0.84
C SER A 37 7.10 16.19 -2.08
N THR A 38 6.25 15.16 -2.11
CA THR A 38 5.23 15.02 -3.17
C THR A 38 3.95 14.38 -2.64
N VAL A 39 2.80 14.88 -3.13
CA VAL A 39 1.46 14.31 -2.89
C VAL A 39 1.13 13.17 -3.87
N ASP A 40 1.90 13.05 -4.94
CA ASP A 40 1.80 11.99 -5.95
C ASP A 40 3.18 11.33 -6.11
N PRO A 41 3.54 10.39 -5.21
CA PRO A 41 4.84 9.74 -5.24
C PRO A 41 4.91 8.68 -6.34
N GLU A 42 5.63 9.00 -7.40
CA GLU A 42 6.14 7.99 -8.35
C GLU A 42 7.30 7.22 -7.68
N PHE A 43 7.04 5.95 -7.34
CA PHE A 43 8.05 5.09 -6.73
C PHE A 43 8.93 4.42 -7.79
N ASP A 44 8.36 3.97 -8.92
CA ASP A 44 9.03 3.16 -9.95
C ASP A 44 9.81 1.97 -9.39
N GLU A 45 9.32 1.39 -8.29
CA GLU A 45 9.97 0.31 -7.56
C GLU A 45 9.25 -1.02 -7.80
N THR A 46 10.01 -2.05 -8.20
CA THR A 46 9.49 -3.43 -8.31
C THR A 46 9.72 -4.21 -7.01
N LEU A 47 8.65 -4.54 -6.30
CA LEU A 47 8.71 -5.36 -5.09
C LEU A 47 8.49 -6.85 -5.42
N LYS A 48 9.50 -7.69 -5.14
CA LYS A 48 9.50 -9.11 -5.53
C LYS A 48 9.22 -10.06 -4.36
N TYR A 49 8.34 -11.04 -4.62
CA TYR A 49 8.08 -12.19 -3.76
C TYR A 49 8.54 -13.48 -4.44
N LYS A 50 9.18 -14.38 -3.69
CA LYS A 50 9.51 -15.73 -4.16
C LYS A 50 8.45 -16.67 -3.59
N ILE A 51 7.53 -17.12 -4.43
CA ILE A 51 6.43 -18.03 -4.07
C ILE A 51 6.12 -18.93 -5.26
N GLU A 52 5.72 -20.17 -4.98
CA GLU A 52 5.26 -21.11 -5.98
C GLU A 52 3.90 -20.70 -6.56
N TYR A 53 3.72 -20.90 -7.87
CA TYR A 53 2.48 -20.53 -8.55
C TYR A 53 1.24 -21.17 -7.93
N SER A 54 1.35 -22.44 -7.53
CA SER A 54 0.30 -23.22 -6.88
C SER A 54 -0.20 -22.60 -5.57
N GLN A 55 0.62 -21.78 -4.91
CA GLN A 55 0.25 -21.14 -3.66
C GLN A 55 -0.47 -19.81 -3.86
N LEU A 56 -0.32 -19.15 -5.02
CA LEU A 56 -0.87 -17.81 -5.28
C LEU A 56 -2.39 -17.74 -5.08
N ALA A 57 -3.12 -18.79 -5.48
CA ALA A 57 -4.58 -18.83 -5.35
C ALA A 57 -5.07 -18.73 -3.90
N SER A 58 -4.23 -19.07 -2.92
CA SER A 58 -4.56 -18.98 -1.49
C SER A 58 -4.10 -17.68 -0.82
N ARG A 59 -3.49 -16.76 -1.58
CA ARG A 59 -2.84 -15.56 -1.06
C ARG A 59 -3.60 -14.30 -1.45
N GLN A 60 -3.38 -13.25 -0.66
CA GLN A 60 -3.90 -11.91 -0.94
C GLN A 60 -2.76 -10.91 -0.78
N LEU A 61 -2.67 -9.96 -1.70
CA LEU A 61 -1.70 -8.88 -1.65
C LEU A 61 -2.34 -7.71 -0.89
N GLN A 62 -1.84 -7.43 0.32
CA GLN A 62 -2.27 -6.28 1.09
C GLN A 62 -1.27 -5.14 0.83
N ILE A 63 -1.76 -4.05 0.24
CA ILE A 63 -0.99 -2.85 -0.06
C ILE A 63 -1.52 -1.74 0.84
N SER A 64 -0.65 -1.12 1.63
CA SER A 64 -1.02 -0.06 2.57
C SER A 64 -0.14 1.15 2.40
N VAL A 65 -0.75 2.34 2.42
CA VAL A 65 -0.08 3.62 2.26
C VAL A 65 0.09 4.26 3.64
N TRP A 66 1.29 4.77 3.89
CA TRP A 66 1.69 5.33 5.16
C TRP A 66 2.39 6.66 4.95
N HIS A 67 2.21 7.57 5.90
CA HIS A 67 2.96 8.81 5.99
C HIS A 67 3.86 8.78 7.22
N ALA A 68 5.14 9.09 7.02
CA ALA A 68 6.12 9.24 8.10
C ALA A 68 6.21 10.72 8.52
N GLY A 69 5.48 11.08 9.57
CA GLY A 69 5.46 12.45 10.10
C GLY A 69 6.71 12.78 10.92
N ALA A 70 6.80 14.04 11.35
CA ALA A 70 7.79 14.47 12.32
C ALA A 70 7.68 13.66 13.64
N LEU A 71 8.79 13.51 14.36
CA LEU A 71 8.84 12.84 15.66
C LEU A 71 8.42 11.34 15.66
N LYS A 72 8.76 10.60 14.59
CA LYS A 72 8.52 9.15 14.42
C LYS A 72 7.04 8.73 14.35
N TYR A 73 6.09 9.67 14.30
CA TYR A 73 4.68 9.31 14.12
C TYR A 73 4.45 8.74 12.72
N ARG A 74 3.62 7.70 12.62
CA ARG A 74 3.24 7.07 11.35
C ARG A 74 1.73 7.15 11.19
N VAL A 75 1.27 7.94 10.22
CA VAL A 75 -0.14 8.01 9.86
C VAL A 75 -0.44 6.90 8.85
N PHE A 76 -1.49 6.13 9.08
CA PHE A 76 -2.04 5.22 8.09
C PHE A 76 -2.97 6.02 7.16
N LEU A 77 -2.74 5.95 5.85
CA LEU A 77 -3.52 6.71 4.86
C LEU A 77 -4.59 5.85 4.18
N GLY A 78 -4.40 4.54 4.14
CA GLY A 78 -5.36 3.61 3.55
C GLY A 78 -4.72 2.30 3.13
N GLU A 79 -5.56 1.33 2.79
CA GLU A 79 -5.11 0.06 2.22
C GLU A 79 -6.07 -0.49 1.18
N VAL A 80 -5.51 -1.30 0.28
CA VAL A 80 -6.23 -2.15 -0.66
C VAL A 80 -5.75 -3.58 -0.49
N VAL A 81 -6.69 -4.53 -0.60
CA VAL A 81 -6.38 -5.97 -0.55
C VAL A 81 -6.81 -6.59 -1.87
N ILE A 82 -5.87 -7.22 -2.56
CA ILE A 82 -6.07 -7.82 -3.88
C ILE A 82 -5.96 -9.34 -3.73
N PRO A 83 -7.05 -10.09 -3.88
CA PRO A 83 -6.99 -11.54 -3.95
C PRO A 83 -6.19 -11.99 -5.18
N LEU A 84 -5.19 -12.85 -4.98
CA LEU A 84 -4.39 -13.36 -6.09
C LEU A 84 -5.05 -14.56 -6.81
N ALA A 85 -6.13 -15.10 -6.24
CA ALA A 85 -6.93 -16.17 -6.83
C ALA A 85 -7.55 -15.82 -8.19
N THR A 86 -7.90 -14.55 -8.38
CA THR A 86 -8.56 -14.05 -9.59
C THR A 86 -7.58 -13.33 -10.52
N TRP A 87 -6.30 -13.31 -10.18
CA TRP A 87 -5.30 -12.61 -10.97
C TRP A 87 -4.84 -13.47 -12.14
N ASN A 88 -4.91 -12.94 -13.37
CA ASN A 88 -4.39 -13.62 -14.54
C ASN A 88 -2.90 -13.33 -14.68
N PHE A 89 -2.06 -14.26 -14.21
CA PHE A 89 -0.60 -14.14 -14.31
C PHE A 89 -0.06 -14.55 -15.70
N GLU A 90 -0.88 -15.19 -16.52
CA GLU A 90 -0.51 -15.59 -17.89
C GLU A 90 -0.80 -14.46 -18.90
N ASP A 91 -1.50 -13.41 -18.46
CA ASP A 91 -1.69 -12.22 -19.27
C ASP A 91 -0.36 -11.46 -19.38
N ASN A 92 0.26 -11.57 -20.55
CA ASN A 92 1.48 -10.85 -20.87
C ASN A 92 1.23 -9.35 -21.09
N SER A 93 0.00 -8.86 -20.90
CA SER A 93 -0.34 -7.44 -20.82
C SER A 93 0.17 -6.78 -19.51
N MET A 94 1.21 -7.32 -18.86
CA MET A 94 1.76 -6.85 -17.58
C MET A 94 2.28 -5.40 -17.58
N GLU A 95 2.20 -4.68 -18.70
CA GLU A 95 2.35 -3.22 -18.77
C GLU A 95 1.04 -2.46 -18.43
N ALA A 96 -0.07 -3.15 -18.18
CA ALA A 96 -1.33 -2.52 -17.81
C ALA A 96 -1.26 -1.94 -16.39
N PHE A 97 -1.12 -0.62 -16.32
CA PHE A 97 -1.28 0.15 -15.09
C PHE A 97 -2.72 0.01 -14.58
N ASN A 98 -2.90 -0.77 -13.50
CA ASN A 98 -4.18 -0.90 -12.83
C ASN A 98 -4.29 0.14 -11.72
N TRP A 99 -5.23 1.07 -11.86
CA TRP A 99 -5.54 2.08 -10.84
C TRP A 99 -6.51 1.50 -9.80
N TYR A 100 -6.10 1.47 -8.53
CA TYR A 100 -6.93 1.00 -7.42
C TYR A 100 -7.42 2.19 -6.58
N HIS A 101 -8.74 2.42 -6.57
CA HIS A 101 -9.36 3.52 -5.81
C HIS A 101 -9.83 3.14 -4.40
N HIS A 102 -9.83 1.85 -4.04
CA HIS A 102 -10.45 1.37 -2.81
C HIS A 102 -9.48 1.45 -1.63
N PHE A 103 -9.47 2.59 -0.92
CA PHE A 103 -8.83 2.72 0.37
C PHE A 103 -9.86 2.56 1.48
N THR A 104 -9.89 1.41 2.13
CA THR A 104 -10.68 1.26 3.37
C THR A 104 -9.98 2.05 4.47
N CYS A 105 -10.52 3.21 4.83
CA CYS A 105 -10.13 3.90 6.05
C CYS A 105 -10.71 3.12 7.23
N CYS A 106 -9.91 2.23 7.84
CA CYS A 106 -10.29 1.62 9.11
C CYS A 106 -10.14 2.69 10.21
N GLY A 107 -11.16 3.54 10.33
CA GLY A 107 -11.28 4.52 11.39
C GLY A 107 -11.74 3.84 12.68
N THR A 108 -10.85 3.77 13.66
CA THR A 108 -11.24 4.01 15.06
C THR A 108 -10.16 4.88 15.67
N TYR A 109 -10.35 6.20 15.64
CA TYR A 109 -9.82 7.07 16.67
C TYR A 109 -10.57 6.70 17.95
N LEU A 110 -9.94 5.93 18.84
CA LEU A 110 -10.36 5.92 20.23
C LEU A 110 -9.81 7.20 20.86
N GLN A 111 -10.75 7.94 21.44
CA GLN A 111 -10.62 9.21 22.15
C GLN A 111 -9.67 9.10 23.34
#